data_AF-A0A834IF44-F1
#
_entry.id   AF-A0A834IF44-F1
#
_cell.length_a   1.000
_cell.length_b   1.000
_cell.length_c   1.000
_cell.angle_alpha   90.00
_cell.angle_beta   90.00
_cell.angle_gamma   90.00
#
_symmetry.space_group_name_H-M   'P 1'
#
loop_
_entity.id
_entity.type
_entity.pdbx_description
1 polymer ?
#
loop_
_entity_poly.entity_id
_entity_poly.type
_entity_poly.pdbx_seq_one_letter_code
_entity_poly.pdbx_strand_id
1 'polypeptide(L)'
;MKLTKKLSEIQNKKSIDVTNVVSLYTLDVICEAAMGVQLNALDDDTSIYVKNLKDLCAILARKIFSPLDSKLYPLTWMHYKEKKHLKVIHRYIEDVIRQRIETKNQESLNYHEDNTNDKSRKKLAFLDLLLEIKIDDKPLSMDDLRDEVNTFMFEGHDTTATTISFCLYMLANHPSVQ
;
A
#
# COMPACT_ATOMS: atom_id res chain seq x y z
N MET A 1 -19.10 6.51 -2.89
CA MET A 1 -17.72 6.25 -2.39
C MET A 1 -17.70 4.85 -1.77
N LYS A 2 -16.66 4.05 -2.00
CA LYS A 2 -16.60 2.65 -1.50
C LYS A 2 -16.67 2.56 0.03
N LEU A 3 -15.98 3.47 0.74
CA LEU A 3 -15.98 3.54 2.20
C LEU A 3 -17.36 3.77 2.81
N THR A 4 -18.13 4.75 2.31
CA THR A 4 -19.46 5.06 2.87
C THR A 4 -20.43 3.90 2.74
N LYS A 5 -20.31 3.12 1.65
CA LYS A 5 -21.10 1.90 1.44
C LYS A 5 -20.75 0.84 2.49
N LYS A 6 -19.46 0.53 2.69
CA LYS A 6 -19.01 -0.42 3.72
C LYS A 6 -19.43 0.01 5.12
N LEU A 7 -19.35 1.31 5.43
CA LEU A 7 -19.82 1.86 6.71
C LEU A 7 -21.33 1.70 6.90
N SER A 8 -22.13 1.87 5.84
CA SER A 8 -23.59 1.68 5.90
C SER A 8 -23.99 0.23 6.18
N GLU A 9 -23.20 -0.75 5.69
CA GLU A 9 -23.44 -2.17 5.94
C GLU A 9 -23.20 -2.56 7.41
N ILE A 10 -22.30 -1.83 8.10
CA ILE A 10 -21.94 -2.08 9.50
C ILE A 10 -22.63 -1.13 10.49
N GLN A 11 -23.55 -0.29 10.04
CA GLN A 11 -24.23 0.73 10.87
C GLN A 11 -24.99 0.14 12.07
N ASN A 12 -25.43 -1.12 11.97
CA ASN A 12 -26.19 -1.80 13.02
C ASN A 12 -25.30 -2.43 14.10
N LYS A 13 -23.97 -2.32 14.00
CA LYS A 13 -23.04 -2.83 15.01
C LYS A 13 -22.92 -1.85 16.17
N LYS A 14 -22.90 -2.37 17.40
CA LYS A 14 -22.75 -1.58 18.63
C LYS A 14 -21.42 -0.79 18.68
N SER A 15 -20.36 -1.33 18.08
CA SER A 15 -19.04 -0.73 18.01
C SER A 15 -18.30 -1.28 16.79
N ILE A 16 -17.42 -0.46 16.20
CA ILE A 16 -16.62 -0.84 15.04
C ILE A 16 -15.14 -0.55 15.29
N ASP A 17 -14.26 -1.42 14.79
CA ASP A 17 -12.83 -1.11 14.69
C ASP A 17 -12.61 -0.26 13.43
N VAL A 18 -12.61 1.06 13.61
CA VAL A 18 -12.38 2.01 12.52
C VAL A 18 -10.99 1.88 11.91
N THR A 19 -9.99 1.46 12.70
CA THR A 19 -8.59 1.41 12.26
C THR A 19 -8.42 0.41 11.13
N ASN A 20 -9.05 -0.77 11.24
CA ASN A 20 -8.97 -1.77 10.18
C ASN A 20 -9.65 -1.29 8.88
N VAL A 21 -10.83 -0.70 8.99
CA VAL A 21 -11.59 -0.21 7.82
C VAL A 21 -10.84 0.92 7.10
N VAL A 22 -10.31 1.87 7.87
CA VAL A 22 -9.56 3.00 7.32
C VAL A 22 -8.21 2.55 6.73
N SER A 23 -7.54 1.56 7.33
CA SER A 23 -6.31 0.97 6.80
C SER A 23 -6.52 0.31 5.43
N LEU A 24 -7.60 -0.45 5.25
CA LEU A 24 -7.96 -1.03 3.95
C LEU A 24 -8.33 0.05 2.92
N TYR A 25 -9.07 1.07 3.34
CA TYR A 25 -9.45 2.18 2.46
C TYR A 25 -8.25 3.01 1.98
N THR A 26 -7.35 3.38 2.89
CA THR A 26 -6.15 4.14 2.54
C THR A 26 -5.19 3.34 1.65
N LEU A 27 -5.13 2.01 1.83
CA LEU A 27 -4.40 1.12 0.91
C LEU A 27 -4.99 1.17 -0.50
N ASP A 28 -6.32 1.10 -0.63
CA ASP A 28 -6.97 1.25 -1.94
C ASP A 28 -6.69 2.62 -2.58
N VAL A 29 -6.72 3.69 -1.78
CA VAL A 29 -6.44 5.05 -2.25
C VAL A 29 -4.99 5.18 -2.75
N ILE A 30 -3.99 4.67 -2.04
CA ILE A 30 -2.59 4.78 -2.49
C ILE A 30 -2.33 3.90 -3.72
N CYS A 31 -2.92 2.70 -3.78
CA CYS A 31 -2.82 1.83 -4.96
C CYS A 31 -3.42 2.50 -6.19
N GLU A 32 -4.60 3.11 -6.07
CA GLU A 32 -5.28 3.75 -7.19
C GLU A 32 -4.57 5.06 -7.60
N ALA A 33 -4.28 5.94 -6.65
CA ALA A 33 -3.76 7.28 -6.92
C ALA A 33 -2.27 7.30 -7.30
N ALA A 34 -1.44 6.49 -6.63
CA ALA A 34 0.01 6.51 -6.81
C ALA A 34 0.53 5.32 -7.64
N MET A 35 -0.07 4.14 -7.54
CA MET A 35 0.36 2.96 -8.30
C MET A 35 -0.41 2.78 -9.62
N GLY A 36 -1.56 3.42 -9.78
CA GLY A 36 -2.41 3.27 -10.96
C GLY A 36 -3.03 1.87 -11.07
N VAL A 37 -3.26 1.21 -9.93
CA VAL A 37 -3.81 -0.15 -9.82
C VAL A 37 -5.04 -0.14 -8.91
N GLN A 38 -6.15 -0.74 -9.36
CA GLN A 38 -7.36 -0.88 -8.54
C GLN A 38 -7.30 -2.20 -7.76
N LEU A 39 -7.22 -2.10 -6.43
CA LEU A 39 -6.95 -3.27 -5.60
C LEU A 39 -8.16 -3.79 -4.78
N ASN A 40 -9.25 -3.02 -4.67
CA ASN A 40 -10.48 -3.42 -3.96
C ASN A 40 -10.23 -4.08 -2.58
N ALA A 41 -9.19 -3.66 -1.84
CA ALA A 41 -8.84 -4.16 -0.51
C ALA A 41 -9.99 -4.00 0.49
N LEU A 42 -10.85 -3.00 0.31
CA LEU A 42 -12.01 -2.81 1.18
C LEU A 42 -13.05 -3.96 1.09
N ASP A 43 -13.07 -4.68 -0.04
CA ASP A 43 -13.95 -5.82 -0.26
C ASP A 43 -13.33 -7.14 0.28
N ASP A 44 -12.01 -7.18 0.44
CA ASP A 44 -11.27 -8.29 1.09
C ASP A 44 -11.02 -7.96 2.57
N ASP A 45 -11.94 -8.41 3.44
CA ASP A 45 -11.86 -8.26 4.90
C ASP A 45 -10.57 -8.86 5.51
N THR A 46 -9.78 -9.62 4.73
CA THR A 46 -8.55 -10.28 5.17
C THR A 46 -7.34 -9.99 4.27
N SER A 47 -7.16 -8.74 3.82
CA SER A 47 -5.97 -8.36 3.04
C SER A 47 -4.70 -8.95 3.65
N ILE A 48 -4.17 -9.98 2.97
CA ILE A 48 -3.01 -10.75 3.41
C ILE A 48 -1.83 -9.78 3.57
N TYR A 49 -1.75 -8.77 2.70
CA TYR A 49 -0.76 -7.70 2.77
C TYR A 49 -0.82 -6.93 4.10
N VAL A 50 -1.97 -6.31 4.43
CA VAL A 50 -2.10 -5.47 5.65
C VAL A 50 -1.78 -6.28 6.90
N LYS A 51 -2.23 -7.54 6.96
CA LYS A 51 -1.94 -8.41 8.10
C LYS A 51 -0.44 -8.70 8.24
N ASN A 52 0.22 -9.11 7.15
CA ASN A 52 1.66 -9.39 7.17
C ASN A 52 2.48 -8.14 7.49
N LEU A 53 2.02 -6.97 7.03
CA LEU A 53 2.66 -5.70 7.31
C LEU A 53 2.55 -5.31 8.79
N LYS A 54 1.37 -5.44 9.41
CA LYS A 54 1.18 -5.22 10.85
C LYS A 54 2.06 -6.16 11.69
N ASP A 55 2.11 -7.45 11.32
CA ASP A 55 2.97 -8.44 11.98
C ASP A 55 4.45 -8.09 11.83
N LEU A 56 4.87 -7.65 10.64
CA LEU A 56 6.24 -7.18 10.39
C LEU A 56 6.57 -5.95 11.24
N CYS A 57 5.71 -4.93 11.27
CA CYS A 57 5.90 -3.74 12.09
C CYS A 57 6.04 -4.08 13.57
N ALA A 58 5.24 -5.01 14.09
CA ALA A 58 5.36 -5.49 15.46
C ALA A 58 6.69 -6.22 15.73
N ILE A 59 7.23 -6.96 14.74
CA ILE A 59 8.57 -7.56 14.83
C ILE A 59 9.66 -6.50 14.82
N LEU A 60 9.56 -5.51 13.92
CA LEU A 60 10.53 -4.42 13.81
C LEU A 60 10.56 -3.56 15.08
N ALA A 61 9.40 -3.23 15.65
CA ALA A 61 9.31 -2.53 16.93
C ALA A 61 10.01 -3.31 18.04
N ARG A 62 9.75 -4.63 18.16
CA ARG A 62 10.45 -5.48 19.15
C ARG A 62 11.96 -5.55 18.90
N LYS A 63 12.39 -5.57 17.63
CA LYS A 63 13.80 -5.59 17.24
C LYS A 63 14.51 -4.30 17.65
N ILE A 64 13.89 -3.13 17.46
CA ILE A 64 14.43 -1.82 17.83
C ILE A 64 14.70 -1.73 19.33
N PHE A 65 13.80 -2.26 20.16
CA PHE A 65 13.94 -2.23 21.63
C PHE A 65 14.63 -3.48 22.21
N SER A 66 15.11 -4.40 21.36
CA SER A 66 15.77 -5.62 21.82
C SER A 66 17.23 -5.33 22.21
N PRO A 67 17.71 -5.80 23.37
CA PRO A 67 19.12 -5.71 23.73
C PRO A 67 20.01 -6.73 22.97
N LEU A 68 19.42 -7.57 22.12
CA LEU A 68 20.13 -8.60 21.38
C LEU A 68 21.06 -7.99 20.31
N ASP A 69 22.30 -8.45 20.26
CA ASP A 69 23.23 -8.05 19.20
C ASP A 69 22.66 -8.41 17.81
N SER A 70 22.75 -7.45 16.89
CA SER A 70 22.51 -7.59 15.45
C SER A 70 23.09 -8.86 14.83
N LYS A 71 24.26 -9.34 15.30
CA LYS A 71 24.91 -10.56 14.79
C LYS A 71 24.20 -11.84 15.20
N LEU A 72 23.52 -11.83 16.35
CA LEU A 72 22.78 -12.99 16.87
C LEU A 72 21.33 -13.00 16.36
N TYR A 73 20.81 -11.85 15.94
CA TYR A 73 19.44 -11.74 15.45
C TYR A 73 19.06 -12.73 14.33
N PRO A 74 19.91 -13.00 13.32
CA PRO A 74 19.59 -13.97 12.26
C PRO A 74 19.31 -15.39 12.76
N LEU A 75 19.81 -15.77 13.95
CA LEU A 75 19.60 -17.08 14.56
C LEU A 75 18.27 -17.18 15.31
N THR A 76 17.54 -16.07 15.46
CA THR A 76 16.30 -16.02 16.22
C THR A 76 15.10 -16.45 15.39
N TRP A 77 14.09 -16.98 16.07
CA TRP A 77 12.79 -17.23 15.46
C TRP A 77 12.09 -15.94 14.97
N MET A 78 12.41 -14.79 15.57
CA MET A 78 11.90 -13.50 15.12
C MET A 78 12.40 -13.16 13.71
N HIS A 79 13.68 -13.42 13.42
CA HIS A 79 14.23 -13.22 12.08
C HIS A 79 13.58 -14.14 11.04
N TYR A 80 13.36 -15.41 11.40
CA TYR A 80 12.64 -16.34 10.51
C TYR A 80 11.23 -15.82 10.18
N LYS A 81 10.49 -15.31 11.17
CA LYS A 81 9.18 -14.69 10.96
C LYS A 81 9.25 -13.43 10.10
N GLU A 82 10.20 -12.53 10.39
CA GLU A 82 10.46 -11.32 9.60
C GLU A 82 10.62 -11.67 8.12
N LYS A 83 11.47 -12.65 7.80
CA LYS A 83 11.69 -13.12 6.43
C LYS A 83 10.43 -13.72 5.79
N LYS A 84 9.60 -14.44 6.55
CA LYS A 84 8.33 -14.97 6.06
C LYS A 84 7.35 -13.87 5.68
N HIS A 85 7.19 -12.85 6.53
CA HIS A 85 6.31 -11.72 6.27
C HIS A 85 6.83 -10.87 5.10
N LEU A 86 8.14 -10.57 5.06
CA LEU A 86 8.77 -9.86 3.96
C LEU A 86 8.55 -10.56 2.61
N LYS A 87 8.65 -11.89 2.56
CA LYS A 87 8.41 -12.64 1.31
C LYS A 87 6.98 -12.45 0.78
N VAL A 88 5.99 -12.36 1.66
CA VAL A 88 4.59 -12.14 1.27
C VAL A 88 4.39 -10.70 0.80
N ILE A 89 4.96 -9.73 1.52
CA ILE A 89 4.92 -8.31 1.17
C ILE A 89 5.58 -8.07 -0.19
N HIS A 90 6.79 -8.58 -0.39
CA HIS A 90 7.53 -8.42 -1.65
C HIS A 90 6.76 -8.99 -2.84
N ARG A 91 6.18 -10.19 -2.70
CA ARG A 91 5.35 -10.78 -3.75
C ARG A 91 4.19 -9.88 -4.12
N TYR A 92 3.50 -9.36 -3.11
CA TYR A 92 2.36 -8.48 -3.34
C TYR A 92 2.76 -7.19 -4.06
N ILE A 93 3.88 -6.58 -3.69
CA ILE A 93 4.42 -5.39 -4.37
C ILE A 93 4.82 -5.71 -5.82
N GLU A 94 5.48 -6.85 -6.04
CA GLU A 94 5.83 -7.32 -7.39
C GLU A 94 4.59 -7.55 -8.26
N ASP A 95 3.50 -8.06 -7.70
CA ASP A 95 2.23 -8.25 -8.40
C ASP A 95 1.61 -6.90 -8.80
N VAL A 96 1.64 -5.88 -7.91
CA VAL A 96 1.19 -4.50 -8.22
C VAL A 96 2.00 -3.91 -9.38
N ILE A 97 3.33 -4.05 -9.34
CA ILE A 97 4.22 -3.56 -10.40
C ILE A 97 3.90 -4.23 -11.74
N ARG A 98 3.76 -5.56 -11.76
CA ARG A 98 3.43 -6.32 -12.97
C ARG A 98 2.08 -5.92 -13.55
N GLN A 99 1.05 -5.82 -12.71
CA GLN A 99 -0.29 -5.41 -13.14
C GLN A 99 -0.27 -4.02 -13.78
N ARG A 100 0.52 -3.08 -13.23
CA ARG A 100 0.66 -1.75 -13.82
C ARG A 100 1.38 -1.79 -15.17
N ILE A 101 2.47 -2.55 -15.28
CA ILE A 101 3.21 -2.72 -16.55
C ILE A 101 2.29 -3.30 -17.64
N GLU A 102 1.53 -4.35 -17.31
CA GLU A 102 0.58 -4.97 -18.25
C GLU A 102 -0.48 -3.97 -18.71
N THR A 103 -1.07 -3.21 -17.78
CA THR A 103 -2.07 -2.18 -18.10
C THR A 103 -1.47 -1.07 -18.98
N LYS A 104 -0.27 -0.58 -18.65
CA LYS A 104 0.43 0.45 -19.42
C LYS A 104 0.75 -0.02 -20.85
N ASN A 105 1.17 -1.26 -21.01
CA ASN A 105 1.42 -1.85 -22.32
C ASN A 105 0.13 -1.95 -23.16
N GLN A 106 -1.00 -2.37 -22.55
CA GLN A 106 -2.29 -2.39 -23.23
C GLN A 106 -2.76 -0.98 -23.64
N GLU A 107 -2.60 0.01 -22.76
CA GLU A 107 -2.89 1.41 -23.09
C GLU A 107 -2.06 1.91 -24.27
N SER A 108 -0.78 1.54 -24.35
CA SER A 108 0.10 1.93 -25.47
C SER A 108 -0.27 1.28 -26.80
N LEU A 109 -0.75 0.03 -26.78
CA LEU A 109 -1.20 -0.69 -27.96
C LEU A 109 -2.48 -0.06 -28.53
N ASN A 110 -3.44 0.29 -27.66
CA ASN A 110 -4.70 0.92 -28.07
C ASN A 110 -4.47 2.35 -28.60
N TYR A 111 -3.43 3.05 -28.13
CA TYR A 111 -3.11 4.42 -28.58
C TYR A 111 -2.55 4.46 -30.01
N HIS A 112 -2.03 3.34 -30.53
CA HIS A 112 -1.58 3.24 -31.92
C HIS A 112 -2.74 3.07 -32.93
N GLU A 113 -3.96 2.76 -32.47
CA GLU A 113 -5.15 2.67 -33.33
C GLU A 113 -5.91 4.01 -33.46
N ASP A 114 -5.90 4.87 -32.43
CA ASP A 114 -6.57 6.17 -32.44
C ASP A 114 -5.58 7.34 -32.64
N ASN A 115 -5.23 7.61 -33.89
CA ASN A 115 -4.55 8.84 -34.30
C ASN A 115 -5.44 10.07 -34.07
N THR A 116 -5.47 10.61 -32.85
CA THR A 116 -5.92 11.99 -32.61
C THR A 116 -4.94 12.75 -31.72
N ASN A 117 -4.54 13.90 -32.26
CA ASN A 117 -3.51 14.86 -31.85
C ASN A 117 -3.75 15.54 -30.48
N ASP A 118 -4.11 14.83 -29.43
CA ASP A 118 -4.20 15.43 -28.09
C ASP A 118 -3.11 14.89 -27.17
N LYS A 119 -1.92 15.52 -27.26
CA LYS A 119 -0.85 15.44 -26.24
C LYS A 119 -1.29 16.18 -24.97
N SER A 120 -2.49 15.89 -24.46
CA SER A 120 -2.82 16.23 -23.09
C SER A 120 -1.78 15.51 -22.22
N ARG A 121 -1.03 16.26 -21.41
CA ARG A 121 -0.07 15.69 -20.46
C ARG A 121 -0.85 14.77 -19.53
N LYS A 122 -0.93 13.48 -19.87
CA LYS A 122 -1.57 12.46 -19.05
C LYS A 122 -0.91 12.56 -17.67
N LYS A 123 -1.71 12.78 -16.63
CA LYS A 123 -1.19 12.80 -15.25
C LYS A 123 -0.64 11.41 -14.98
N LEU A 124 0.68 11.29 -14.97
CA LEU A 124 1.37 10.04 -14.67
C LEU A 124 1.18 9.73 -13.19
N ALA A 125 0.83 8.49 -12.88
CA ALA A 125 0.88 8.01 -11.52
C ALA A 125 2.37 7.93 -11.08
N PHE A 126 2.63 7.90 -9.78
CA PHE A 126 4.00 7.79 -9.26
C PHE A 126 4.73 6.56 -9.82
N LEU A 127 4.08 5.39 -9.88
CA LEU A 127 4.66 4.19 -10.47
C LEU A 127 4.97 4.34 -11.97
N ASP A 128 4.20 5.14 -12.72
CA ASP A 128 4.51 5.39 -14.13
C ASP A 128 5.81 6.16 -14.30
N LEU A 129 6.08 7.10 -13.39
CA LEU A 129 7.33 7.85 -13.36
C LEU A 129 8.50 6.91 -13.07
N LEU A 130 8.37 6.03 -12.05
CA LEU A 130 9.41 5.05 -11.74
C LEU A 130 9.74 4.13 -12.93
N LEU A 131 8.72 3.71 -13.69
CA LEU A 131 8.90 2.88 -14.88
C LEU A 131 9.56 3.61 -16.05
N GLU A 132 9.54 4.95 -16.06
CA GLU A 132 10.16 5.78 -17.10
C GLU A 132 11.58 6.26 -16.73
N ILE A 133 11.94 6.21 -15.44
CA ILE A 133 13.27 6.57 -14.97
C ILE A 133 14.31 5.62 -15.56
N LYS A 134 15.40 6.24 -16.05
CA LYS A 134 16.62 5.54 -16.46
C LYS A 134 17.83 6.15 -15.76
N ILE A 135 18.72 5.30 -15.28
CA ILE A 135 20.01 5.66 -14.70
C ILE A 135 21.08 5.07 -15.61
N ASP A 136 21.97 5.91 -16.15
CA ASP A 136 22.97 5.51 -17.15
C ASP A 136 22.34 4.76 -18.35
N ASP A 137 21.24 5.30 -18.87
CA ASP A 137 20.42 4.75 -19.97
C ASP A 137 19.77 3.38 -19.69
N LYS A 138 19.87 2.86 -18.45
CA LYS A 138 19.26 1.59 -18.03
C LYS A 138 18.01 1.85 -17.20
N PRO A 139 16.91 1.11 -17.42
CA PRO A 139 15.74 1.17 -16.55
C PRO A 139 16.09 0.66 -15.15
N LEU A 140 15.30 1.06 -14.16
CA LEU A 140 15.39 0.50 -12.81
C LEU A 140 15.22 -1.01 -12.82
N SER A 141 15.96 -1.71 -11.96
CA SER A 141 15.77 -3.15 -11.79
C SER A 141 14.45 -3.45 -11.07
N MET A 142 13.99 -4.70 -11.14
CA MET A 142 12.79 -5.12 -10.38
C MET A 142 12.98 -4.95 -8.88
N ASP A 143 14.20 -5.15 -8.36
CA ASP A 143 14.50 -4.94 -6.95
C ASP A 143 14.42 -3.46 -6.56
N ASP A 144 15.00 -2.56 -7.37
CA ASP A 144 14.93 -1.11 -7.12
C ASP A 144 13.48 -0.60 -7.18
N LEU A 145 12.71 -1.03 -8.19
CA LEU A 145 11.29 -0.70 -8.32
C LEU A 145 10.50 -1.20 -7.11
N ARG A 146 10.73 -2.45 -6.68
CA ARG A 146 10.05 -3.02 -5.52
C ARG A 146 10.36 -2.23 -4.26
N ASP A 147 11.61 -1.83 -4.06
CA ASP A 147 12.02 -1.16 -2.82
C ASP A 147 11.41 0.25 -2.73
N GLU A 148 11.35 1.01 -3.84
CA GLU A 148 10.66 2.30 -3.90
C GLU A 148 9.14 2.16 -3.74
N VAL A 149 8.52 1.24 -4.48
CA VAL A 149 7.07 1.01 -4.40
C VAL A 149 6.66 0.54 -3.01
N ASN A 150 7.43 -0.38 -2.40
CA ASN A 150 7.19 -0.84 -1.05
C ASN A 150 7.23 0.32 -0.04
N THR A 151 8.21 1.21 -0.17
CA THR A 151 8.36 2.38 0.72
C THR A 151 7.14 3.30 0.60
N PHE A 152 6.80 3.75 -0.61
CA PHE A 152 5.67 4.67 -0.81
C PHE A 152 4.32 4.04 -0.47
N MET A 153 4.10 2.77 -0.81
CA MET A 153 2.87 2.08 -0.44
C MET A 153 2.74 1.94 1.07
N PHE A 154 3.81 1.52 1.76
CA PHE A 154 3.83 1.40 3.21
C PHE A 154 3.56 2.74 3.90
N GLU A 155 4.43 3.73 3.65
CA GLU A 155 4.40 5.02 4.33
C GLU A 155 3.13 5.80 4.01
N GLY A 156 2.62 5.70 2.78
CA GLY A 156 1.44 6.43 2.32
C GLY A 156 0.14 5.99 2.98
N HIS A 157 -0.07 4.69 3.20
CA HIS A 157 -1.34 4.21 3.75
C HIS A 157 -1.33 4.10 5.27
N ASP A 158 -0.30 3.50 5.90
CA ASP A 158 -0.34 3.14 7.32
C ASP A 158 -0.34 4.38 8.24
N THR A 159 0.47 5.39 7.89
CA THR A 159 0.54 6.67 8.61
C THR A 159 -0.76 7.48 8.48
N THR A 160 -1.32 7.54 7.26
CA THR A 160 -2.59 8.21 6.98
C THR A 160 -3.74 7.51 7.69
N ALA A 161 -3.77 6.17 7.68
CA ALA A 161 -4.78 5.39 8.37
C ALA A 161 -4.76 5.63 9.87
N THR A 162 -3.57 5.63 10.46
CA THR A 162 -3.37 5.93 11.88
C THR A 162 -3.87 7.35 12.21
N THR A 163 -3.48 8.34 11.41
CA THR A 163 -3.89 9.74 11.58
C THR A 163 -5.41 9.91 11.53
N ILE A 164 -6.07 9.36 10.51
CA ILE A 164 -7.53 9.40 10.38
C ILE A 164 -8.19 8.68 11.56
N SER A 165 -7.66 7.52 11.98
CA SER A 165 -8.23 6.76 13.11
C SER A 165 -8.16 7.53 14.42
N PHE A 166 -7.04 8.20 14.70
CA PHE A 166 -6.91 9.10 15.85
C PHE A 166 -7.82 10.32 15.75
N CYS A 167 -7.94 10.92 14.56
CA CYS A 167 -8.86 12.03 14.33
C CYS A 167 -10.30 11.63 14.65
N LEU A 168 -10.77 10.49 14.11
CA LEU A 168 -12.10 9.95 14.40
C LEU A 168 -12.30 9.65 15.88
N TYR A 169 -11.29 9.09 16.55
CA TYR A 169 -11.33 8.86 18.00
C TYR A 169 -11.47 10.18 18.78
N MET A 170 -10.71 11.22 18.41
CA MET A 170 -10.78 12.51 19.08
C MET A 170 -12.13 13.21 18.87
N LEU A 171 -12.67 13.18 17.65
CA LEU A 171 -13.99 13.76 17.34
C LEU A 171 -15.09 13.04 18.12
N ALA A 172 -15.08 11.71 18.17
CA ALA A 172 -16.06 10.93 18.93
C ALA A 172 -16.07 11.24 20.44
N ASN A 173 -14.95 11.67 21.01
CA ASN A 173 -14.84 12.07 22.42
C ASN A 173 -15.12 13.57 22.66
N HIS A 174 -15.25 14.39 21.61
CA HIS A 174 -15.49 15.83 21.73
C HIS A 174 -16.64 16.28 20.81
N PRO A 175 -17.91 15.99 21.17
CA PRO A 175 -19.06 16.27 20.31
C PRO A 175 -19.27 17.76 19.94
N SER A 176 -18.66 18.69 20.67
CA SER A 176 -18.73 20.13 20.37
C SER A 176 -17.95 20.54 19.12
N VAL A 177 -16.97 19.72 18.70
CA VAL A 177 -16.12 19.97 17.52
C VAL A 177 -16.29 18.90 16.43
N GLN A 178 -17.11 17.88 16.69
CA GLN A 178 -17.48 16.83 15.74
C GLN A 178 -18.46 17.36 14.68
#